data_AF-A0A946N863-F1
#
_entry.id   AF-A0A946N863-F1
#
_cell.length_a   1.000
_cell.length_b   1.000
_cell.length_c   1.000
_cell.angle_alpha   90.00
_cell.angle_beta   90.00
_cell.angle_gamma   90.00
#
_symmetry.space_group_name_H-M   'P 1'
#
loop_
_entity.id
_entity.type
_entity.pdbx_description
1 polymer ?
#
loop_
_entity_poly.entity_id
_entity_poly.type
_entity_poly.pdbx_seq_one_letter_code
_entity_poly.pdbx_strand_id
1 'polypeptide(L)'
;MANFVLIHGSFQGSWIWQPTVKLLRDAGHIVHAPTMDGCAERRHNLRAGITATTMAEEVVDMLFYEDLDDVIIAGTSTSGILISKVAEMVPEKIKRLVYIDALAPQPDETVRDIVIVEPNQTANLQTEFAAGPDPEGMAKRLFADLEPDLKAWALERATLHPKGASSADLSKFWDQADAGKWPATVIYCTISLNPSEAHQRRTADRLNADWHTMEAGHYPMLSAPVEMSALLLAEVGK
;
A
#
# COMPACT_ATOMS: atom_id res chain seq x y z
N MET A 1 -4.57 7.45 21.94
CA MET A 1 -5.46 6.98 20.87
C MET A 1 -5.04 7.67 19.58
N ALA A 2 -5.03 6.97 18.45
CA ALA A 2 -4.65 7.50 17.14
C ALA A 2 -5.58 6.93 16.07
N ASN A 3 -5.69 7.62 14.93
CA ASN A 3 -6.47 7.20 13.77
C ASN A 3 -5.54 6.58 12.73
N PHE A 4 -5.67 5.27 12.50
CA PHE A 4 -4.95 4.56 11.46
C PHE A 4 -5.85 4.29 10.26
N VAL A 5 -5.30 4.54 9.07
CA VAL A 5 -5.90 4.13 7.79
C VAL A 5 -4.90 3.25 7.05
N LEU A 6 -5.23 1.98 6.87
CA LEU A 6 -4.34 0.97 6.29
C LEU A 6 -4.84 0.58 4.90
N ILE A 7 -4.05 0.89 3.87
CA ILE A 7 -4.44 0.69 2.47
C ILE A 7 -3.68 -0.51 1.89
N HIS A 8 -4.43 -1.43 1.29
CA HIS A 8 -3.88 -2.63 0.67
C HIS A 8 -3.26 -2.34 -0.71
N GLY A 9 -2.33 -3.18 -1.14
CA GLY A 9 -1.72 -3.10 -2.47
C GLY A 9 -2.55 -3.76 -3.57
N SER A 10 -1.92 -3.98 -4.71
CA SER A 10 -2.51 -4.70 -5.84
C SER A 10 -2.90 -6.12 -5.45
N PHE A 11 -3.97 -6.62 -6.06
CA PHE A 11 -4.49 -7.99 -5.93
C PHE A 11 -5.06 -8.36 -4.55
N GLN A 12 -5.14 -7.39 -3.64
CA GLN A 12 -5.51 -7.58 -2.24
C GLN A 12 -6.86 -6.92 -1.92
N GLY A 13 -7.25 -7.01 -0.65
CA GLY A 13 -8.30 -6.23 -0.02
C GLY A 13 -7.95 -6.00 1.44
N SER A 14 -8.91 -5.53 2.23
CA SER A 14 -8.76 -5.32 3.68
C SER A 14 -8.22 -6.54 4.45
N TRP A 15 -8.43 -7.75 3.91
CA TRP A 15 -8.00 -9.00 4.52
C TRP A 15 -6.49 -9.07 4.80
N ILE A 16 -5.66 -8.38 4.02
CA ILE A 16 -4.19 -8.36 4.23
C ILE A 16 -3.84 -7.75 5.59
N TRP A 17 -4.65 -6.81 6.09
CA TRP A 17 -4.38 -6.09 7.32
C TRP A 17 -5.02 -6.73 8.56
N GLN A 18 -5.75 -7.84 8.44
CA GLN A 18 -6.51 -8.42 9.57
C GLN A 18 -5.68 -8.61 10.84
N PRO A 19 -4.46 -9.20 10.81
CA PRO A 19 -3.65 -9.35 12.01
C PRO A 19 -3.22 -8.01 12.61
N THR A 20 -2.75 -7.09 11.78
CA THR A 20 -2.30 -5.74 12.19
C THR A 20 -3.45 -4.89 12.75
N VAL A 21 -4.62 -4.91 12.10
CA VAL A 21 -5.83 -4.22 12.58
C VAL A 21 -6.20 -4.70 13.98
N LYS A 22 -6.16 -6.01 14.22
CA LYS A 22 -6.43 -6.57 15.54
C LYS A 22 -5.45 -6.01 16.59
N LEU A 23 -4.15 -6.06 16.31
CA LEU A 23 -3.12 -5.61 17.26
C LEU A 23 -3.20 -4.11 17.56
N LEU A 24 -3.44 -3.28 16.54
CA LEU A 24 -3.61 -1.83 16.72
C LEU A 24 -4.89 -1.48 17.50
N ARG A 25 -5.99 -2.20 17.27
CA ARG A 25 -7.24 -2.02 18.04
C ARG A 25 -7.09 -2.49 19.48
N ASP A 26 -6.42 -3.63 19.72
CA ASP A 26 -6.12 -4.12 21.07
C ASP A 26 -5.25 -3.12 21.86
N ALA A 27 -4.42 -2.34 21.17
CA ALA A 27 -3.64 -1.23 21.74
C ALA A 27 -4.45 0.07 21.96
N GLY A 28 -5.76 0.08 21.67
CA GLY A 28 -6.66 1.21 21.95
C GLY A 28 -6.70 2.29 20.87
N HIS A 29 -6.39 1.95 19.62
CA HIS A 29 -6.45 2.87 18.48
C HIS A 29 -7.70 2.64 17.61
N ILE A 30 -8.07 3.69 16.88
CA ILE A 30 -9.10 3.63 15.84
C ILE A 30 -8.40 3.20 14.55
N VAL A 31 -8.96 2.19 13.86
CA VAL A 31 -8.31 1.60 12.69
C VAL A 31 -9.34 1.32 11.60
N HIS A 32 -9.14 1.95 10.44
CA HIS A 32 -9.86 1.68 9.20
C HIS A 32 -8.91 0.99 8.22
N ALA A 33 -9.39 -0.09 7.60
CA ALA A 33 -8.65 -0.80 6.56
C ALA A 33 -9.62 -1.10 5.41
N PRO A 34 -10.03 -0.08 4.63
CA PRO A 34 -11.04 -0.25 3.59
C PRO A 34 -10.51 -1.13 2.44
N THR A 35 -11.39 -1.93 1.85
CA THR A 35 -11.14 -2.55 0.54
C THR A 35 -11.49 -1.55 -0.55
N MET A 36 -10.56 -1.31 -1.47
CA MET A 36 -10.76 -0.40 -2.60
C MET A 36 -11.68 -0.99 -3.66
N ASP A 37 -12.28 -0.12 -4.47
CA ASP A 37 -13.24 -0.55 -5.49
C ASP A 37 -12.64 -1.52 -6.52
N GLY A 38 -13.44 -2.50 -6.94
CA GLY A 38 -12.99 -3.56 -7.85
C GLY A 38 -11.99 -4.56 -7.25
N CYS A 39 -11.75 -4.55 -5.93
CA CYS A 39 -10.81 -5.45 -5.25
C CYS A 39 -11.51 -6.40 -4.26
N ALA A 40 -10.98 -7.60 -4.05
CA ALA A 40 -11.42 -8.59 -3.05
C ALA A 40 -12.96 -8.80 -2.97
N GLU A 41 -13.61 -8.51 -1.84
CA GLU A 41 -15.06 -8.64 -1.69
C GLU A 41 -15.84 -7.65 -2.57
N ARG A 42 -15.21 -6.55 -2.99
CA ARG A 42 -15.72 -5.56 -3.95
C ARG A 42 -15.32 -5.85 -5.39
N ARG A 43 -14.74 -7.02 -5.70
CA ARG A 43 -14.33 -7.39 -7.07
C ARG A 43 -15.45 -7.34 -8.11
N HIS A 44 -16.71 -7.47 -7.67
CA HIS A 44 -17.89 -7.40 -8.53
C HIS A 44 -18.21 -5.97 -9.01
N ASN A 45 -17.61 -4.94 -8.41
CA ASN A 45 -17.75 -3.54 -8.82
C ASN A 45 -16.81 -3.13 -9.95
N LEU A 46 -15.97 -4.05 -10.42
CA LEU A 46 -14.95 -3.78 -11.42
C LEU A 46 -15.58 -3.19 -12.69
N ARG A 47 -15.12 -2.00 -13.08
CA ARG A 47 -15.63 -1.24 -14.24
C ARG A 47 -14.55 -0.31 -14.79
N ALA A 48 -14.81 0.28 -15.96
CA ALA A 48 -13.98 1.35 -16.50
C ALA A 48 -13.94 2.57 -15.55
N GLY A 49 -12.82 3.29 -15.54
CA GLY A 49 -12.66 4.52 -14.76
C GLY A 49 -12.11 4.34 -13.34
N ILE A 50 -11.94 3.11 -12.86
CA ILE A 50 -11.25 2.88 -11.58
C ILE A 50 -9.75 3.18 -11.75
N THR A 51 -9.27 4.17 -10.99
CA THR A 51 -7.88 4.64 -10.98
C THR A 51 -7.36 4.80 -9.55
N ALA A 52 -6.04 5.01 -9.38
CA ALA A 52 -5.49 5.32 -8.07
C ALA A 52 -6.04 6.64 -7.52
N THR A 53 -6.34 7.62 -8.39
CA THR A 53 -6.99 8.88 -8.02
C THR A 53 -8.42 8.66 -7.52
N THR A 54 -9.24 7.87 -8.21
CA THR A 54 -10.63 7.62 -7.75
C THR A 54 -10.66 6.78 -6.46
N MET A 55 -9.70 5.87 -6.28
CA MET A 55 -9.54 5.15 -5.01
C MET A 55 -9.06 6.08 -3.88
N ALA A 56 -8.23 7.09 -4.19
CA ALA A 56 -7.87 8.11 -3.22
C ALA A 56 -9.08 8.98 -2.83
N GLU A 57 -9.96 9.31 -3.78
CA GLU A 57 -11.23 9.98 -3.51
C GLU A 57 -12.12 9.14 -2.57
N GLU A 58 -12.20 7.82 -2.75
CA GLU A 58 -12.91 6.93 -1.80
C GLU A 58 -12.35 7.02 -0.37
N VAL A 59 -11.03 7.12 -0.22
CA VAL A 59 -10.41 7.29 1.10
C VAL A 59 -10.68 8.68 1.66
N VAL A 60 -10.59 9.75 0.85
CA VAL A 60 -10.90 11.12 1.25
C VAL A 60 -12.35 11.23 1.75
N ASP A 61 -13.30 10.65 1.01
CA ASP A 61 -14.70 10.60 1.41
C ASP A 61 -14.85 9.85 2.74
N MET A 62 -14.19 8.70 2.91
CA MET A 62 -14.20 7.99 4.19
C MET A 62 -13.65 8.84 5.33
N LEU A 63 -12.53 9.57 5.13
CA LEU A 63 -11.98 10.45 6.16
C LEU A 63 -12.98 11.55 6.56
N PHE A 64 -13.73 12.08 5.61
CA PHE A 64 -14.77 13.07 5.87
C PHE A 64 -15.97 12.47 6.62
N TYR A 65 -16.53 11.36 6.14
CA TYR A 65 -17.74 10.77 6.73
C TYR A 65 -17.51 10.11 8.09
N GLU A 66 -16.28 9.74 8.41
CA GLU A 66 -15.88 9.20 9.71
C GLU A 66 -15.32 10.27 10.66
N ASP A 67 -15.38 11.56 10.28
CA ASP A 67 -14.83 12.70 11.05
C ASP A 67 -13.37 12.47 11.49
N LEU A 68 -12.55 11.92 10.58
CA LEU A 68 -11.15 11.59 10.86
C LEU A 68 -10.24 12.78 10.55
N ASP A 69 -9.43 13.13 11.55
CA ASP A 69 -8.30 14.05 11.48
C ASP A 69 -7.07 13.40 12.13
N ASP A 70 -5.90 14.04 12.01
CA ASP A 70 -4.62 13.54 12.54
C ASP A 70 -4.31 12.08 12.15
N VAL A 71 -4.58 11.74 10.89
CA VAL A 71 -4.53 10.37 10.39
C VAL A 71 -3.09 9.92 10.13
N ILE A 72 -2.74 8.74 10.65
CA ILE A 72 -1.57 7.97 10.23
C ILE A 72 -2.04 7.03 9.11
N ILE A 73 -1.70 7.37 7.87
CA ILE A 73 -2.07 6.57 6.71
C ILE A 73 -0.88 5.71 6.28
N ALA A 74 -1.10 4.40 6.23
CA ALA A 74 -0.08 3.42 5.86
C ALA A 74 -0.50 2.67 4.60
N GLY A 75 0.42 2.55 3.65
CA GLY A 75 0.20 1.86 2.39
C GLY A 75 1.31 0.89 2.06
N THR A 76 0.95 -0.26 1.51
CA THR A 76 1.88 -1.23 0.93
C THR A 76 1.82 -1.29 -0.59
N SER A 77 2.94 -1.62 -1.24
CA SER A 77 3.00 -1.85 -2.68
C SER A 77 2.40 -0.67 -3.49
N THR A 78 1.52 -0.94 -4.46
CA THR A 78 0.87 0.10 -5.29
C THR A 78 0.10 1.16 -4.51
N SER A 79 -0.31 0.89 -3.26
CA SER A 79 -1.02 1.91 -2.48
C SER A 79 -0.12 3.05 -2.02
N GLY A 80 1.21 2.96 -2.14
CA GLY A 80 2.08 4.13 -1.99
C GLY A 80 1.65 5.29 -2.90
N ILE A 81 1.22 5.00 -4.13
CA ILE A 81 0.64 5.99 -5.07
C ILE A 81 -0.65 6.58 -4.53
N LEU A 82 -1.52 5.72 -3.99
CA LEU A 82 -2.83 6.09 -3.48
C LEU A 82 -2.71 6.98 -2.24
N ILE A 83 -1.91 6.59 -1.23
CA ILE A 83 -1.74 7.37 0.00
C ILE A 83 -1.07 8.72 -0.28
N SER A 84 -0.15 8.79 -1.25
CA SER A 84 0.41 10.06 -1.74
C SER A 84 -0.69 10.95 -2.30
N LYS A 85 -1.61 10.38 -3.08
CA LYS A 85 -2.70 11.14 -3.68
C LYS A 85 -3.73 11.61 -2.65
N VAL A 86 -4.03 10.80 -1.63
CA VAL A 86 -4.87 11.20 -0.49
C VAL A 86 -4.24 12.39 0.23
N ALA A 87 -2.95 12.31 0.56
CA ALA A 87 -2.26 13.42 1.22
C ALA A 87 -2.30 14.69 0.38
N GLU A 88 -2.05 14.60 -0.93
CA GLU A 88 -2.14 15.75 -1.83
C GLU A 88 -3.53 16.44 -1.82
N MET A 89 -4.60 15.65 -1.66
CA MET A 89 -6.00 16.11 -1.68
C MET A 89 -6.43 16.75 -0.36
N VAL A 90 -6.10 16.14 0.79
CA VAL A 90 -6.53 16.57 2.13
C VAL A 90 -5.34 16.69 3.10
N PRO A 91 -4.36 17.57 2.80
CA PRO A 91 -3.15 17.72 3.59
C PRO A 91 -3.40 17.95 5.08
N GLU A 92 -4.45 18.69 5.41
CA GLU A 92 -4.83 19.05 6.76
C GLU A 92 -5.29 17.87 7.63
N LYS A 93 -5.67 16.75 7.00
CA LYS A 93 -6.13 15.54 7.70
C LYS A 93 -5.00 14.56 8.00
N ILE A 94 -3.85 14.70 7.34
CA ILE A 94 -2.77 13.72 7.39
C ILE A 94 -1.74 14.13 8.42
N LYS A 95 -1.61 13.33 9.48
CA LYS A 95 -0.55 13.46 10.48
C LYS A 95 0.76 12.86 9.97
N ARG A 96 0.70 11.68 9.33
CA ARG A 96 1.89 10.94 8.89
C ARG A 96 1.60 9.98 7.75
N LEU A 97 2.56 9.87 6.83
CA LEU A 97 2.59 8.86 5.78
C LEU A 97 3.51 7.69 6.17
N VAL A 98 3.06 6.45 5.99
CA VAL A 98 3.90 5.26 6.21
C VAL A 98 3.91 4.39 4.95
N TYR A 99 5.06 4.33 4.29
CA TYR A 99 5.29 3.52 3.09
C TYR A 99 5.88 2.17 3.50
N ILE A 100 5.14 1.09 3.29
CA ILE A 100 5.53 -0.28 3.68
C ILE A 100 5.84 -1.08 2.42
N ASP A 101 7.12 -1.14 2.07
CA ASP A 101 7.60 -1.74 0.82
C ASP A 101 6.77 -1.26 -0.39
N ALA A 102 6.55 0.04 -0.44
CA ALA A 102 5.55 0.66 -1.31
C ALA A 102 6.15 1.34 -2.54
N LEU A 103 5.30 1.54 -3.55
CA LEU A 103 5.63 2.24 -4.77
C LEU A 103 5.34 3.74 -4.62
N ALA A 104 6.35 4.56 -4.82
CA ALA A 104 6.26 6.02 -4.89
C ALA A 104 6.97 6.54 -6.15
N PRO A 105 6.36 6.39 -7.35
CA PRO A 105 6.93 6.87 -8.60
C PRO A 105 7.23 8.37 -8.53
N GLN A 106 8.43 8.74 -8.99
CA GLN A 106 8.84 10.12 -9.16
C GLN A 106 8.14 10.70 -10.41
N PRO A 107 8.14 12.04 -10.61
CA PRO A 107 7.63 12.62 -11.84
C PRO A 107 8.22 11.93 -13.07
N ASP A 108 7.36 11.69 -14.07
CA ASP A 108 7.67 10.98 -15.33
C ASP A 108 8.00 9.48 -15.22
N GLU A 109 7.92 8.88 -14.02
CA GLU A 109 8.08 7.44 -13.84
C GLU A 109 6.75 6.70 -13.80
N THR A 110 6.79 5.44 -14.22
CA THR A 110 5.71 4.48 -14.07
C THR A 110 6.13 3.33 -13.16
N VAL A 111 5.15 2.54 -12.70
CA VAL A 111 5.43 1.31 -11.94
C VAL A 111 6.36 0.35 -12.70
N ARG A 112 6.35 0.38 -14.04
CA ARG A 112 7.22 -0.47 -14.87
C ARG A 112 8.70 -0.08 -14.79
N ASP A 113 8.99 1.18 -14.47
CA ASP A 113 10.36 1.66 -14.31
C ASP A 113 10.94 1.27 -12.93
N ILE A 114 10.08 0.83 -12.01
CA ILE A 114 10.44 0.50 -10.62
C ILE A 114 10.45 -1.01 -10.38
N VAL A 115 9.47 -1.72 -10.94
CA VAL A 115 9.25 -3.16 -10.69
C VAL A 115 10.07 -3.99 -11.68
N ILE A 116 10.95 -4.82 -11.14
CA ILE A 116 11.75 -5.80 -11.88
C ILE A 116 10.83 -6.93 -12.34
N VAL A 117 10.82 -7.18 -13.65
CA VAL A 117 10.11 -8.29 -14.29
C VAL A 117 11.13 -9.28 -14.82
N GLU A 118 11.04 -10.54 -14.40
CA GLU A 118 11.95 -11.58 -14.88
C GLU A 118 11.72 -11.92 -16.36
N PRO A 119 12.77 -12.24 -17.15
CA PRO A 119 12.63 -12.48 -18.59
C PRO A 119 11.65 -13.60 -18.99
N ASN A 120 11.47 -14.62 -18.14
CA ASN A 120 10.60 -15.77 -18.39
C ASN A 120 9.32 -15.74 -17.55
N GLN A 121 8.95 -14.57 -17.04
CA GLN A 121 7.77 -14.42 -16.22
C GLN A 121 6.50 -14.68 -17.04
N THR A 122 5.60 -15.51 -16.51
CA THR A 122 4.29 -15.76 -17.10
C THR A 122 3.54 -14.45 -17.34
N ALA A 123 2.93 -14.33 -18.51
CA ALA A 123 2.11 -13.17 -18.85
C ALA A 123 0.91 -13.05 -17.89
N ASN A 124 0.60 -11.82 -17.50
CA ASN A 124 -0.56 -11.54 -16.66
C ASN A 124 -1.86 -11.91 -17.41
N LEU A 125 -2.79 -12.54 -16.68
CA LEU A 125 -4.20 -12.62 -17.07
C LEU A 125 -4.75 -11.21 -17.36
N GLN A 126 -5.57 -11.12 -18.39
CA GLN A 126 -6.21 -9.88 -18.81
C GLN A 126 -7.72 -10.09 -18.89
N THR A 127 -8.46 -9.17 -18.26
CA THR A 127 -9.89 -8.98 -18.50
C THR A 127 -10.10 -7.64 -19.18
N GLU A 128 -11.35 -7.21 -19.37
CA GLU A 128 -11.65 -5.87 -19.87
C GLU A 128 -11.03 -4.79 -18.96
N PHE A 129 -11.28 -4.87 -17.65
CA PHE A 129 -10.98 -3.79 -16.69
C PHE A 129 -9.86 -4.10 -15.68
N ALA A 130 -9.49 -5.37 -15.51
CA ALA A 130 -8.46 -5.80 -14.57
C ALA A 130 -7.37 -6.64 -15.23
N ALA A 131 -6.20 -6.65 -14.61
CA ALA A 131 -5.07 -7.47 -14.99
C ALA A 131 -4.36 -8.02 -13.74
N GLY A 132 -3.57 -9.07 -13.90
CA GLY A 132 -2.75 -9.62 -12.82
C GLY A 132 -2.17 -10.99 -13.14
N PRO A 133 -1.22 -11.49 -12.35
CA PRO A 133 -0.75 -12.86 -12.48
C PRO A 133 -1.89 -13.86 -12.24
N ASP A 134 -1.74 -15.07 -12.77
CA ASP A 134 -2.58 -16.21 -12.37
C ASP A 134 -2.19 -16.69 -10.94
N PRO A 135 -2.96 -17.61 -10.33
CA PRO A 135 -2.67 -18.07 -8.97
C PRO A 135 -1.25 -18.65 -8.79
N GLU A 136 -0.72 -19.34 -9.79
CA GLU A 136 0.65 -19.87 -9.75
C GLU A 136 1.69 -18.74 -9.78
N GLY A 137 1.48 -17.73 -10.64
CA GLY A 137 2.30 -16.54 -10.70
C GLY A 137 2.24 -15.72 -9.41
N MET A 138 1.07 -15.61 -8.77
CA MET A 138 0.94 -14.98 -7.44
C MET A 138 1.75 -15.73 -6.39
N ALA A 139 1.63 -17.06 -6.36
CA ALA A 139 2.31 -17.93 -5.40
C ALA A 139 3.84 -17.84 -5.50
N LYS A 140 4.36 -17.79 -6.74
CA LYS A 140 5.80 -17.76 -7.04
C LYS A 140 6.45 -16.39 -6.89
N ARG A 141 5.66 -15.31 -6.92
CA ARG A 141 6.19 -13.94 -7.00
C ARG A 141 5.77 -13.08 -5.82
N LEU A 142 4.46 -12.90 -5.64
CA LEU A 142 3.91 -11.96 -4.66
C LEU A 142 3.90 -12.56 -3.27
N PHE A 143 3.54 -13.84 -3.16
CA PHE A 143 3.43 -14.54 -1.89
C PHE A 143 4.59 -15.50 -1.66
N ALA A 144 5.68 -15.40 -2.44
CA ALA A 144 6.76 -16.39 -2.48
C ALA A 144 7.35 -16.69 -1.09
N ASP A 145 7.50 -15.65 -0.28
CA ASP A 145 8.06 -15.63 1.07
C ASP A 145 7.08 -16.07 2.17
N LEU A 146 5.79 -16.18 1.86
CA LEU A 146 4.80 -16.60 2.86
C LEU A 146 4.90 -18.11 3.15
N GLU A 147 4.75 -18.46 4.44
CA GLU A 147 4.61 -19.83 4.91
C GLU A 147 3.48 -20.57 4.17
N PRO A 148 3.59 -21.90 3.94
CA PRO A 148 2.69 -22.63 3.04
C PRO A 148 1.19 -22.43 3.31
N ASP A 149 0.75 -22.52 4.56
CA ASP A 149 -0.66 -22.38 4.92
C ASP A 149 -1.14 -20.94 4.75
N LEU A 150 -0.31 -19.96 5.11
CA LEU A 150 -0.61 -18.54 4.95
C LEU A 150 -0.65 -18.13 3.47
N LYS A 151 0.26 -18.69 2.66
CA LYS A 151 0.29 -18.54 1.20
C LYS A 151 -0.99 -19.09 0.58
N ALA A 152 -1.41 -20.31 0.95
CA ALA A 152 -2.65 -20.91 0.46
C ALA A 152 -3.87 -20.03 0.84
N TRP A 153 -3.93 -19.58 2.09
CA TRP A 153 -4.98 -18.69 2.59
C TRP A 153 -5.03 -17.35 1.83
N ALA A 154 -3.87 -16.76 1.51
CA ALA A 154 -3.79 -15.51 0.76
C ALA A 154 -4.22 -15.68 -0.70
N LEU A 155 -3.83 -16.80 -1.35
CA LEU A 155 -4.20 -17.12 -2.72
C LEU A 155 -5.71 -17.28 -2.90
N GLU A 156 -6.42 -17.84 -1.92
CA GLU A 156 -7.89 -17.93 -1.93
C GLU A 156 -8.60 -16.57 -1.93
N ARG A 157 -7.92 -15.52 -1.47
CA ARG A 157 -8.48 -14.18 -1.26
C ARG A 157 -7.99 -13.16 -2.29
N ALA A 158 -6.93 -13.47 -3.00
CA ALA A 158 -6.38 -12.60 -4.02
C ALA A 158 -7.32 -12.48 -5.23
N THR A 159 -7.41 -11.28 -5.80
CA THR A 159 -8.21 -11.01 -7.00
C THR A 159 -7.36 -10.32 -8.06
N LEU A 160 -7.84 -10.25 -9.30
CA LEU A 160 -7.24 -9.34 -10.27
C LEU A 160 -7.38 -7.89 -9.78
N HIS A 161 -6.51 -7.00 -10.27
CA HIS A 161 -6.48 -5.60 -9.85
C HIS A 161 -6.91 -4.68 -11.01
N PRO A 162 -7.66 -3.58 -10.76
CA PRO A 162 -8.05 -2.64 -11.81
C PRO A 162 -6.84 -2.07 -12.55
N LYS A 163 -6.88 -2.05 -13.88
CA LYS A 163 -5.74 -1.63 -14.71
C LYS A 163 -5.31 -0.17 -14.49
N GLY A 164 -6.27 0.71 -14.18
CA GLY A 164 -5.99 2.12 -13.92
C GLY A 164 -5.47 2.43 -12.51
N ALA A 165 -5.50 1.45 -11.59
CA ALA A 165 -5.17 1.66 -10.19
C ALA A 165 -3.67 1.64 -9.87
N SER A 166 -2.82 1.56 -10.89
CA SER A 166 -1.35 1.57 -10.74
C SER A 166 -0.69 2.88 -11.19
N SER A 167 -1.45 3.96 -11.38
CA SER A 167 -0.92 5.26 -11.78
C SER A 167 -1.79 6.42 -11.30
N ALA A 168 -1.15 7.49 -10.86
CA ALA A 168 -1.74 8.80 -10.64
C ALA A 168 -0.69 9.87 -10.96
N ASP A 169 -1.14 11.07 -11.31
CA ASP A 169 -0.26 12.24 -11.32
C ASP A 169 0.05 12.65 -9.87
N LEU A 170 1.33 12.56 -9.51
CA LEU A 170 1.87 12.89 -8.19
C LEU A 170 2.75 14.14 -8.21
N SER A 171 2.74 14.95 -9.28
CA SER A 171 3.54 16.18 -9.39
C SER A 171 3.30 17.11 -8.20
N LYS A 172 2.03 17.41 -7.91
CA LYS A 172 1.63 18.25 -6.78
C LYS A 172 1.94 17.62 -5.42
N PHE A 173 1.86 16.29 -5.27
CA PHE A 173 2.32 15.61 -4.06
C PHE A 173 3.82 15.85 -3.82
N TRP A 174 4.63 15.69 -4.86
CA TRP A 174 6.08 15.87 -4.78
C TRP A 174 6.50 17.33 -4.57
N ASP A 175 5.80 18.29 -5.18
CA ASP A 175 6.02 19.72 -4.87
C ASP A 175 5.77 20.03 -3.38
N GLN A 176 4.75 19.39 -2.79
CA GLN A 176 4.46 19.50 -1.37
C GLN A 176 5.50 18.79 -0.49
N ALA A 177 5.97 17.62 -0.93
CA ALA A 177 7.05 16.89 -0.26
C ALA A 177 8.35 17.71 -0.22
N ASP A 178 8.74 18.30 -1.35
CA ASP A 178 9.96 19.12 -1.48
C ASP A 178 9.86 20.41 -0.62
N ALA A 179 8.64 20.89 -0.35
CA ALA A 179 8.37 21.96 0.60
C ALA A 179 8.38 21.51 2.08
N GLY A 180 8.71 20.25 2.37
CA GLY A 180 8.80 19.69 3.72
C GLY A 180 7.46 19.42 4.39
N LYS A 181 6.39 19.22 3.61
CA LYS A 181 5.02 19.15 4.15
C LYS A 181 4.70 17.84 4.88
N TRP A 182 5.37 16.74 4.54
CA TRP A 182 4.97 15.42 4.99
C TRP A 182 5.95 14.81 5.99
N PRO A 183 5.55 14.66 7.26
CA PRO A 183 6.17 13.67 8.12
C PRO A 183 5.93 12.28 7.52
N ALA A 184 7.00 11.55 7.27
CA ALA A 184 6.92 10.26 6.59
C ALA A 184 7.85 9.23 7.22
N THR A 185 7.48 7.96 7.03
CA THR A 185 8.26 6.80 7.39
C THR A 185 8.28 5.84 6.22
N VAL A 186 9.46 5.31 5.89
CA VAL A 186 9.65 4.29 4.86
C VAL A 186 10.19 3.02 5.51
N ILE A 187 9.47 1.93 5.32
CA ILE A 187 9.77 0.60 5.86
C ILE A 187 10.11 -0.31 4.70
N TYR A 188 11.39 -0.66 4.55
CA TYR A 188 11.89 -1.57 3.52
C TYR A 188 11.92 -3.01 4.02
N CYS A 189 11.35 -3.93 3.23
CA CYS A 189 11.32 -5.36 3.52
C CYS A 189 12.48 -6.06 2.81
N THR A 190 13.47 -6.53 3.56
CA THR A 190 14.80 -6.92 3.00
C THR A 190 14.80 -8.21 2.19
N ILE A 191 13.77 -9.05 2.31
CA ILE A 191 13.61 -10.28 1.51
C ILE A 191 12.83 -9.99 0.22
N SER A 192 12.13 -8.86 0.16
CA SER A 192 11.33 -8.47 -1.00
C SER A 192 12.21 -8.12 -2.20
N LEU A 193 11.88 -8.67 -3.37
CA LEU A 193 12.53 -8.28 -4.62
C LEU A 193 12.03 -6.93 -5.14
N ASN A 194 10.75 -6.63 -4.91
CA ASN A 194 10.06 -5.48 -5.49
C ASN A 194 9.13 -4.82 -4.46
N PRO A 195 9.14 -3.48 -4.34
CA PRO A 195 10.04 -2.54 -5.03
C PRO A 195 11.49 -2.64 -4.52
N SER A 196 12.46 -2.30 -5.36
CA SER A 196 13.88 -2.42 -4.99
C SER A 196 14.29 -1.49 -3.84
N GLU A 197 15.35 -1.86 -3.11
CA GLU A 197 15.93 -1.00 -2.07
C GLU A 197 16.28 0.40 -2.59
N ALA A 198 16.80 0.50 -3.82
CA ALA A 198 17.13 1.79 -4.44
C ALA A 198 15.89 2.68 -4.58
N HIS A 199 14.73 2.10 -4.91
CA HIS A 199 13.46 2.82 -4.96
C HIS A 199 12.97 3.24 -3.56
N GLN A 200 13.09 2.37 -2.56
CA GLN A 200 12.71 2.71 -1.20
C GLN A 200 13.60 3.82 -0.63
N ARG A 201 14.93 3.75 -0.84
CA ARG A 201 15.90 4.74 -0.36
C ARG A 201 15.65 6.12 -0.95
N ARG A 202 15.54 6.24 -2.26
CA ARG A 202 15.28 7.55 -2.90
C ARG A 202 13.95 8.16 -2.47
N THR A 203 12.94 7.32 -2.17
CA THR A 203 11.65 7.77 -1.63
C THR A 203 11.84 8.34 -0.23
N ALA A 204 12.58 7.63 0.63
CA ALA A 204 12.89 8.10 1.97
C ALA A 204 13.72 9.39 1.95
N ASP A 205 14.75 9.46 1.10
CA ASP A 205 15.62 10.62 0.96
C ASP A 205 14.82 11.86 0.50
N ARG A 206 13.97 11.73 -0.52
CA ARG A 206 13.16 12.86 -1.03
C ARG A 206 12.12 13.33 -0.03
N LEU A 207 11.53 12.42 0.75
CA LEU A 207 10.58 12.76 1.80
C LEU A 207 11.25 13.23 3.10
N ASN A 208 12.58 13.12 3.22
CA ASN A 208 13.29 13.22 4.49
C ASN A 208 12.62 12.34 5.57
N ALA A 209 12.28 11.11 5.19
CA ALA A 209 11.50 10.18 5.99
C ALA A 209 12.35 9.43 7.02
N ASP A 210 11.71 8.97 8.09
CA ASP A 210 12.30 7.97 8.98
C ASP A 210 12.50 6.66 8.21
N TRP A 211 13.73 6.13 8.23
CA TRP A 211 14.08 4.89 7.55
C TRP A 211 14.06 3.70 8.51
N HIS A 212 13.31 2.67 8.14
CA HIS A 212 13.29 1.39 8.85
C HIS A 212 13.47 0.23 7.87
N THR A 213 14.05 -0.85 8.37
CA THR A 213 14.15 -2.12 7.66
C THR A 213 13.46 -3.20 8.46
N MET A 214 12.92 -4.21 7.78
CA MET A 214 12.32 -5.38 8.39
C MET A 214 12.74 -6.64 7.62
N GLU A 215 13.10 -7.69 8.36
CA GLU A 215 13.45 -8.99 7.79
C GLU A 215 12.18 -9.77 7.42
N ALA A 216 11.53 -9.31 6.36
CA ALA A 216 10.31 -9.90 5.80
C ALA A 216 10.34 -9.76 4.27
N GLY A 217 9.51 -10.52 3.57
CA GLY A 217 9.19 -10.22 2.17
C GLY A 217 8.08 -9.19 2.07
N HIS A 218 7.36 -9.18 0.95
CA HIS A 218 6.57 -8.01 0.52
C HIS A 218 5.34 -7.72 1.41
N TYR A 219 4.87 -8.69 2.20
CA TYR A 219 3.64 -8.57 3.00
C TYR A 219 3.85 -8.83 4.50
N PRO A 220 4.63 -7.98 5.18
CA PRO A 220 4.97 -8.15 6.59
C PRO A 220 3.77 -8.04 7.53
N MET A 221 2.70 -7.35 7.11
CA MET A 221 1.45 -7.28 7.86
C MET A 221 0.76 -8.65 8.01
N LEU A 222 1.13 -9.64 7.19
CA LEU A 222 0.73 -11.02 7.33
C LEU A 222 1.81 -11.90 7.96
N SER A 223 3.05 -11.82 7.47
CA SER A 223 4.12 -12.74 7.89
C SER A 223 4.76 -12.37 9.24
N ALA A 224 4.81 -11.08 9.57
CA ALA A 224 5.42 -10.54 10.79
C ALA A 224 4.52 -9.49 11.46
N PRO A 225 3.23 -9.80 11.76
CA PRO A 225 2.26 -8.78 12.14
C PRO A 225 2.55 -8.09 13.47
N VAL A 226 3.24 -8.77 14.39
CA VAL A 226 3.66 -8.20 15.68
C VAL A 226 4.71 -7.11 15.46
N GLU A 227 5.74 -7.39 14.68
CA GLU A 227 6.81 -6.43 14.35
C GLU A 227 6.26 -5.27 13.52
N MET A 228 5.46 -5.58 12.49
CA MET A 228 4.79 -4.56 11.67
C MET A 228 3.93 -3.63 12.53
N SER A 229 3.16 -4.18 13.47
CA SER A 229 2.33 -3.36 14.36
C SER A 229 3.18 -2.54 15.34
N ALA A 230 4.30 -3.08 15.83
CA ALA A 230 5.21 -2.33 16.69
C ALA A 230 5.79 -1.09 16.00
N LEU A 231 6.16 -1.21 14.71
CA LEU A 231 6.59 -0.06 13.91
C LEU A 231 5.47 0.97 13.75
N LEU A 232 4.25 0.56 13.41
CA LEU A 232 3.11 1.49 13.30
C LEU A 232 2.77 2.17 14.64
N LEU A 233 2.87 1.47 15.76
CA LEU A 233 2.65 2.02 17.09
C LEU A 233 3.73 3.06 17.47
N ALA A 234 4.97 2.88 17.02
CA ALA A 234 6.04 3.86 17.23
C ALA A 234 5.74 5.21 16.57
N GLU A 235 4.95 5.22 15.49
CA GLU A 235 4.55 6.45 14.77
C GLU A 235 3.53 7.30 15.54
N VAL A 236 2.85 6.74 16.55
CA VAL A 236 1.85 7.46 17.36
C VAL A 236 2.46 8.64 18.12
N GLY A 237 3.69 8.46 18.63
CA GLY A 237 4.39 9.44 19.45
C GLY A 237 5.20 10.49 18.67
N LYS A 238 5.24 10.37 17.34
CA LYS A 238 5.88 11.33 16.44
C LYS A 238 4.87 12.37 15.97
#